data_AF-A0A4Q2J7Q1-F1
#
_entry.id   AF-A0A4Q2J7Q1-F1
#
_cell.length_a   1.000
_cell.length_b   1.000
_cell.length_c   1.000
_cell.angle_alpha   90.00
_cell.angle_beta   90.00
_cell.angle_gamma   90.00
#
_symmetry.space_group_name_H-M   'P 1'
#
loop_
_entity.id
_entity.type
_entity.pdbx_description
1 polymer ?
#
loop_
_entity_poly.entity_id
_entity_poly.type
_entity_poly.pdbx_seq_one_letter_code
_entity_poly.pdbx_strand_id
1 'polypeptide(L)'
;SHVVSLGAPQPFGAAVAAVERTLAEPDDDRSALWLLTEDAAPAPTALEALVAALENARTAAIAAPKLVEWDDPKRIVRFGRSVTRGGRSLPIVDGELDQGQHDDLSDILGADPVGMLVRHAVWRRLDGFDPALPVVDDGLDLGMRARLAGHRVIAVPSASMRFADTGVAGPGSEPGGRAARHRARVARTAWLHRRLSDAPVALVPLHWLALLPIALLRSLRHLLVKTPGSIPGEFAAAIEVMVTPQRILRSRRAIADVKAVKWSALAPLRIRPDEVRVRRQQAAEARRQRARGRVDDLQFLQTGGGWVLLATVALSVILFAPLLASGGISGGGLLPLSDDLASLWRNASAGWRDIGGGFVGAADPFAGVLAVLGSASFWNPTAALLGLWLLAIPLSGLGGWFAASRLTERASLRVL
;
A
#
# COMPACT_ATOMS: atom_id res chain seq x y z
N SER A 1 -5.28 -15.20 -40.03
CA SER A 1 -4.79 -14.81 -38.69
C SER A 1 -3.36 -14.32 -38.81
N HIS A 2 -3.04 -13.17 -38.23
CA HIS A 2 -1.66 -12.67 -38.16
C HIS A 2 -1.05 -13.11 -36.83
N VAL A 3 0.13 -13.73 -36.86
CA VAL A 3 0.88 -14.10 -35.66
C VAL A 3 2.18 -13.31 -35.67
N VAL A 4 2.39 -12.48 -34.64
CA VAL A 4 3.60 -11.68 -34.46
C VAL A 4 4.39 -12.25 -33.29
N SER A 5 5.64 -12.65 -33.54
CA SER A 5 6.55 -13.14 -32.50
C SER A 5 7.52 -12.04 -32.09
N LEU A 6 7.67 -11.84 -30.78
CA LEU A 6 8.59 -10.86 -30.20
C LEU A 6 9.74 -11.61 -29.51
N GLY A 7 10.97 -11.14 -29.68
CA GLY A 7 12.17 -11.83 -29.18
C GLY A 7 12.35 -11.82 -27.66
N ALA A 8 11.47 -11.15 -26.90
CA ALA A 8 11.50 -11.10 -25.44
C ALA A 8 10.08 -10.89 -24.89
N PRO A 9 9.80 -11.29 -23.63
CA PRO A 9 8.55 -10.97 -22.96
C PRO A 9 8.33 -9.45 -22.95
N GLN A 10 7.17 -9.03 -23.43
CA GLN A 10 6.75 -7.61 -23.47
C GLN A 10 5.50 -7.41 -22.63
N PRO A 11 5.30 -6.23 -22.04
CA PRO A 11 4.04 -5.88 -21.42
C PRO A 11 2.91 -5.87 -22.46
N PHE A 12 1.68 -6.12 -22.02
CA PHE A 12 0.52 -6.25 -22.89
C PHE A 12 0.41 -5.12 -23.93
N GLY A 13 0.53 -3.87 -23.49
CA GLY A 13 0.41 -2.73 -24.40
C GLY A 13 1.48 -2.65 -25.48
N ALA A 14 2.71 -3.09 -25.19
CA ALA A 14 3.78 -3.15 -26.19
C ALA A 14 3.54 -4.28 -27.21
N ALA A 15 2.97 -5.42 -26.77
CA ALA A 15 2.57 -6.49 -27.67
C ALA A 15 1.44 -6.06 -28.60
N VAL A 16 0.40 -5.38 -28.07
CA VAL A 16 -0.70 -4.82 -28.89
C VAL A 16 -0.16 -3.82 -29.92
N ALA A 17 0.74 -2.91 -29.51
CA ALA A 17 1.34 -1.94 -30.42
C ALA A 17 2.19 -2.60 -31.53
N ALA A 18 2.84 -3.73 -31.25
CA ALA A 18 3.58 -4.48 -32.27
C ALA A 18 2.66 -5.12 -33.31
N VAL A 19 1.53 -5.70 -32.87
CA VAL A 19 0.52 -6.27 -33.77
C VAL A 19 -0.18 -5.19 -34.58
N GLU A 20 -0.55 -4.07 -33.95
CA GLU A 20 -1.30 -2.99 -34.60
C GLU A 20 -0.57 -2.40 -35.81
N ARG A 21 0.76 -2.27 -35.75
CA ARG A 21 1.59 -1.81 -36.89
C ARG A 21 1.57 -2.74 -38.11
N THR A 22 1.10 -3.98 -37.95
CA THR A 22 0.97 -4.94 -39.04
C THR A 22 -0.44 -4.96 -39.64
N LEU A 23 -1.41 -4.31 -38.98
CA LEU A 23 -2.78 -4.20 -39.47
C LEU A 23 -2.87 -3.12 -40.55
N ALA A 24 -3.81 -3.31 -41.48
CA ALA A 24 -4.14 -2.29 -42.46
C ALA A 24 -4.76 -1.06 -41.77
N GLU A 25 -4.81 0.06 -42.50
CA GLU A 25 -5.54 1.23 -42.03
C GLU A 25 -7.03 0.90 -41.86
N PRO A 26 -7.72 1.48 -40.87
CA PRO A 26 -9.14 1.24 -40.69
C PRO A 26 -9.92 1.74 -41.92
N ASP A 27 -10.68 0.86 -42.55
CA ASP A 27 -11.51 1.20 -43.72
C ASP A 27 -12.66 2.18 -43.38
N ASP A 28 -13.11 2.19 -42.13
CA ASP A 28 -14.19 3.05 -41.61
C ASP A 28 -14.00 3.35 -40.10
N ASP A 29 -14.67 4.40 -39.61
CA ASP A 29 -14.76 4.80 -38.20
C ASP A 29 -15.46 3.76 -37.30
N ARG A 30 -16.09 2.75 -37.92
CA ARG A 30 -16.70 1.60 -37.24
C ARG A 30 -15.70 0.51 -36.90
N SER A 31 -14.54 0.46 -37.55
CA SER A 31 -13.50 -0.52 -37.25
C SER A 31 -13.05 -0.38 -35.79
N ALA A 32 -12.97 -1.51 -35.08
CA ALA A 32 -12.63 -1.54 -33.66
C ALA A 32 -11.65 -2.67 -33.35
N LEU A 33 -10.81 -2.44 -32.34
CA LEU A 33 -9.88 -3.40 -31.77
C LEU A 33 -10.47 -3.94 -30.48
N TRP A 34 -10.68 -5.26 -30.41
CA TRP A 34 -11.05 -5.95 -29.19
C TRP A 34 -9.81 -6.54 -28.53
N LEU A 35 -9.45 -6.04 -27.35
CA LEU A 35 -8.22 -6.41 -26.67
C LEU A 35 -8.48 -7.58 -25.72
N LEU A 36 -7.89 -8.74 -26.00
CA LEU A 36 -8.00 -9.94 -25.17
C LEU A 36 -6.65 -10.34 -24.60
N THR A 37 -6.67 -10.86 -23.38
CA THR A 37 -5.51 -11.40 -22.69
C THR A 37 -5.66 -12.90 -22.54
N GLU A 38 -4.55 -13.59 -22.33
CA GLU A 38 -4.46 -15.05 -22.18
C GLU A 38 -5.19 -15.59 -20.95
N ASP A 39 -5.41 -14.74 -19.94
CA ASP A 39 -6.06 -15.06 -18.67
C ASP A 39 -7.51 -14.58 -18.61
N ALA A 40 -8.09 -14.27 -19.76
CA ALA A 40 -9.45 -13.77 -19.88
C ALA A 40 -10.30 -14.65 -20.82
N ALA A 41 -11.52 -14.95 -20.40
CA ALA A 41 -12.49 -15.71 -21.18
C ALA A 41 -13.81 -14.94 -21.30
N PRO A 42 -14.16 -14.43 -22.50
CA PRO A 42 -15.40 -13.69 -22.71
C PRO A 42 -16.64 -14.59 -22.57
N ALA A 43 -17.74 -14.03 -22.07
CA ALA A 43 -19.06 -14.66 -22.20
C ALA A 43 -19.50 -14.71 -23.68
N PRO A 44 -20.38 -15.65 -24.08
CA PRO A 44 -20.78 -15.81 -25.48
C PRO A 44 -21.33 -14.53 -26.15
N THR A 45 -22.03 -13.69 -25.39
CA THR A 45 -22.65 -12.44 -25.86
C THR A 45 -21.80 -11.19 -25.58
N ALA A 46 -20.59 -11.35 -25.03
CA ALA A 46 -19.79 -10.21 -24.57
C ALA A 46 -19.40 -9.26 -25.71
N LEU A 47 -18.91 -9.81 -26.83
CA LEU A 47 -18.54 -9.00 -27.99
C LEU A 47 -19.76 -8.31 -28.61
N GLU A 48 -20.87 -9.04 -28.76
CA GLU A 48 -22.13 -8.51 -29.28
C GLU A 48 -22.60 -7.30 -28.45
N ALA A 49 -22.62 -7.45 -27.12
CA ALA A 49 -23.00 -6.37 -26.21
C ALA A 49 -22.05 -5.15 -26.28
N LEU A 50 -20.72 -5.38 -26.40
CA LEU A 50 -19.75 -4.29 -26.54
C LEU A 50 -19.91 -3.53 -27.86
N VAL A 51 -20.11 -4.26 -28.97
CA VAL A 51 -20.32 -3.67 -30.30
C VAL A 51 -21.62 -2.87 -30.30
N ALA A 52 -22.73 -3.46 -29.84
CA ALA A 52 -24.02 -2.79 -29.75
C ALA A 52 -23.94 -1.50 -28.90
N ALA A 53 -23.19 -1.54 -27.79
CA ALA A 53 -22.96 -0.36 -26.96
C ALA A 53 -22.19 0.75 -27.70
N LEU A 54 -21.14 0.41 -28.46
CA LEU A 54 -20.40 1.39 -29.27
C LEU A 54 -21.23 1.94 -30.44
N GLU A 55 -22.06 1.12 -31.07
CA GLU A 55 -22.95 1.56 -32.16
C GLU A 55 -24.03 2.53 -31.65
N ASN A 56 -24.62 2.24 -30.50
CA ASN A 56 -25.64 3.10 -29.88
C ASN A 56 -25.05 4.42 -29.37
N ALA A 57 -23.84 4.38 -28.80
CA ALA A 57 -23.16 5.56 -28.29
C ALA A 57 -22.12 6.09 -29.30
N ARG A 58 -22.57 6.83 -30.33
CA ARG A 58 -21.68 7.39 -31.38
C ARG A 58 -20.49 8.20 -30.86
N THR A 59 -20.63 8.87 -29.71
CA THR A 59 -19.54 9.64 -29.09
C THR A 59 -18.59 8.79 -28.25
N ALA A 60 -18.92 7.52 -27.97
CA ALA A 60 -18.05 6.59 -27.27
C ALA A 60 -16.99 6.02 -28.21
N ALA A 61 -15.75 6.04 -27.74
CA ALA A 61 -14.61 5.46 -28.44
C ALA A 61 -14.14 4.14 -27.80
N ILE A 62 -14.45 3.93 -26.53
CA ILE A 62 -13.99 2.79 -25.75
C ILE A 62 -15.19 2.23 -24.99
N ALA A 63 -15.45 0.94 -25.13
CA ALA A 63 -16.41 0.18 -24.33
C ALA A 63 -15.67 -0.89 -23.51
N ALA A 64 -15.96 -0.97 -22.22
CA ALA A 64 -15.28 -1.88 -21.30
C ALA A 64 -16.27 -2.87 -20.65
N PRO A 65 -15.97 -4.18 -20.66
CA PRO A 65 -16.80 -5.19 -20.03
C PRO A 65 -16.63 -5.22 -18.50
N LYS A 66 -17.56 -5.90 -17.83
CA LYS A 66 -17.47 -6.32 -16.43
C LYS A 66 -16.51 -7.51 -16.32
N LEU A 67 -15.43 -7.38 -15.54
CA LEU A 67 -14.51 -8.50 -15.28
C LEU A 67 -14.97 -9.23 -14.03
N VAL A 68 -15.30 -10.51 -14.19
CA VAL A 68 -15.80 -11.39 -13.12
C VAL A 68 -14.76 -12.45 -12.78
N GLU A 69 -14.87 -13.05 -11.60
CA GLU A 69 -13.95 -14.10 -11.19
C GLU A 69 -14.07 -15.32 -12.12
N TRP A 70 -12.94 -15.99 -12.32
CA TRP A 70 -12.85 -17.18 -13.14
C TRP A 70 -13.81 -18.29 -12.70
N ASP A 71 -13.76 -18.64 -11.41
CA ASP A 71 -14.54 -19.75 -10.84
C ASP A 71 -15.93 -19.35 -10.35
N ASP A 72 -16.13 -18.07 -9.98
CA ASP A 72 -17.43 -17.53 -9.54
C ASP A 72 -17.83 -16.28 -10.34
N PRO A 73 -18.53 -16.45 -11.48
CA PRO A 73 -18.97 -15.34 -12.32
C PRO A 73 -19.93 -14.36 -11.62
N LYS A 74 -20.46 -14.71 -10.45
CA LYS A 74 -21.28 -13.79 -9.64
C LYS A 74 -20.45 -12.78 -8.88
N ARG A 75 -19.12 -12.88 -8.88
CA ARG A 75 -18.24 -11.91 -8.21
C ARG A 75 -17.51 -11.06 -9.22
N ILE A 76 -17.75 -9.75 -9.15
CA ILE A 76 -17.03 -8.75 -9.95
C ILE A 76 -15.63 -8.60 -9.36
N VAL A 77 -14.62 -8.90 -10.18
CA VAL A 77 -13.22 -8.64 -9.84
C VAL A 77 -12.90 -7.17 -10.09
N ARG A 78 -13.23 -6.65 -11.28
CA ARG A 78 -12.98 -5.26 -11.67
C ARG A 78 -14.06 -4.77 -12.63
N PHE A 79 -14.56 -3.56 -12.39
CA PHE A 79 -15.44 -2.90 -13.35
C PHE A 79 -15.23 -1.39 -13.26
N GLY A 80 -14.58 -0.84 -14.30
CA GLY A 80 -14.24 0.57 -14.42
C GLY A 80 -13.15 1.09 -13.47
N ARG A 81 -12.50 2.17 -13.90
CA ARG A 81 -11.44 2.89 -13.19
C ARG A 81 -11.76 4.37 -13.12
N SER A 82 -11.37 4.99 -12.02
CA SER A 82 -11.46 6.43 -11.81
C SER A 82 -10.25 6.94 -11.03
N VAL A 83 -10.17 8.26 -10.85
CA VAL A 83 -9.13 8.91 -10.04
C VAL A 83 -9.76 9.74 -8.94
N THR A 84 -9.07 9.80 -7.82
CA THR A 84 -9.34 10.80 -6.80
C THR A 84 -8.97 12.19 -7.30
N ARG A 85 -9.44 13.24 -6.61
CA ARG A 85 -8.99 14.63 -6.86
C ARG A 85 -7.46 14.79 -6.81
N GLY A 86 -6.76 13.97 -6.04
CA GLY A 86 -5.29 13.94 -5.96
C GLY A 86 -4.60 13.06 -7.01
N GLY A 87 -5.31 12.62 -8.05
CA GLY A 87 -4.78 11.83 -9.16
C GLY A 87 -4.55 10.34 -8.86
N ARG A 88 -4.81 9.89 -7.61
CA ARG A 88 -4.69 8.47 -7.24
C ARG A 88 -5.75 7.65 -7.96
N SER A 89 -5.33 6.66 -8.73
CA SER A 89 -6.18 5.67 -9.36
C SER A 89 -6.90 4.81 -8.33
N LEU A 90 -8.17 4.54 -8.60
CA LEU A 90 -9.03 3.68 -7.81
C LEU A 90 -9.99 2.93 -8.75
N PRO A 91 -10.26 1.64 -8.50
CA PRO A 91 -11.35 0.95 -9.16
C PRO A 91 -12.70 1.58 -8.77
N ILE A 92 -13.65 1.60 -9.70
CA ILE A 92 -15.04 1.98 -9.39
C ILE A 92 -15.66 0.84 -8.58
N VAL A 93 -15.57 -0.38 -9.11
CA VAL A 93 -16.02 -1.63 -8.49
C VAL A 93 -14.83 -2.59 -8.34
N ASP A 94 -14.68 -3.21 -7.16
CA ASP A 94 -13.53 -4.08 -6.82
C ASP A 94 -13.92 -5.17 -5.82
N GLY A 95 -13.96 -6.42 -6.27
CA GLY A 95 -14.10 -7.60 -5.41
C GLY A 95 -15.44 -7.69 -4.66
N GLU A 96 -16.56 -7.55 -5.36
CA GLU A 96 -17.91 -7.60 -4.79
C GLU A 96 -18.87 -8.50 -5.57
N LEU A 97 -19.97 -8.91 -4.95
CA LEU A 97 -21.00 -9.72 -5.60
C LEU A 97 -21.81 -8.87 -6.59
N ASP A 98 -22.03 -9.41 -7.79
CA ASP A 98 -22.88 -8.85 -8.83
C ASP A 98 -24.34 -9.12 -8.50
N GLN A 99 -25.01 -8.10 -7.97
CA GLN A 99 -26.45 -8.10 -7.67
C GLN A 99 -27.20 -7.15 -8.63
N GLY A 100 -26.57 -6.74 -9.74
CA GLY A 100 -27.13 -5.76 -10.68
C GLY A 100 -27.06 -4.30 -10.19
N GLN A 101 -26.39 -4.03 -9.06
CA GLN A 101 -26.28 -2.68 -8.48
C GLN A 101 -25.48 -1.69 -9.34
N HIS A 102 -24.82 -2.17 -10.39
CA HIS A 102 -23.99 -1.39 -11.30
C HIS A 102 -24.46 -1.45 -12.76
N ASP A 103 -25.70 -1.86 -13.00
CA ASP A 103 -26.25 -1.96 -14.36
C ASP A 103 -26.55 -0.59 -14.99
N ASP A 104 -26.67 0.46 -14.18
CA ASP A 104 -26.80 1.85 -14.64
C ASP A 104 -25.44 2.53 -14.92
N LEU A 105 -24.32 1.86 -14.62
CA LEU A 105 -22.99 2.42 -14.83
C LEU A 105 -22.69 2.51 -16.33
N SER A 106 -22.78 3.72 -16.86
CA SER A 106 -22.53 4.00 -18.28
C SER A 106 -21.21 4.71 -18.51
N ASP A 107 -20.95 5.85 -17.89
CA ASP A 107 -19.75 6.66 -18.12
C ASP A 107 -18.66 6.41 -17.07
N ILE A 108 -17.48 5.98 -17.53
CA ILE A 108 -16.30 5.74 -16.67
C ILE A 108 -15.10 6.57 -17.14
N LEU A 109 -14.13 6.81 -16.26
CA LEU A 109 -12.94 7.58 -16.64
C LEU A 109 -11.96 6.74 -17.48
N GLY A 110 -11.86 5.46 -17.15
CA GLY A 110 -11.09 4.45 -17.87
C GLY A 110 -11.47 3.06 -17.39
N ALA A 111 -10.79 2.03 -17.88
CA ALA A 111 -11.02 0.64 -17.50
C ALA A 111 -9.69 -0.13 -17.50
N ASP A 112 -9.72 -1.38 -17.04
CA ASP A 112 -8.64 -2.31 -17.31
C ASP A 112 -8.58 -2.63 -18.82
N PRO A 113 -7.40 -2.90 -19.38
CA PRO A 113 -7.24 -3.18 -20.82
C PRO A 113 -7.87 -4.51 -21.25
N VAL A 114 -8.19 -5.38 -20.30
CA VAL A 114 -8.75 -6.71 -20.53
C VAL A 114 -10.18 -6.59 -21.07
N GLY A 115 -10.41 -7.09 -22.28
CA GLY A 115 -11.71 -7.11 -22.94
C GLY A 115 -12.20 -5.78 -23.47
N MET A 116 -11.40 -4.71 -23.39
CA MET A 116 -11.84 -3.42 -23.89
C MET A 116 -11.99 -3.45 -25.42
N LEU A 117 -13.06 -2.84 -25.91
CA LEU A 117 -13.32 -2.62 -27.32
C LEU A 117 -13.05 -1.15 -27.62
N VAL A 118 -12.10 -0.86 -28.52
CA VAL A 118 -11.66 0.50 -28.83
C VAL A 118 -11.81 0.76 -30.32
N ARG A 119 -12.43 1.88 -30.72
CA ARG A 119 -12.45 2.31 -32.14
C ARG A 119 -11.02 2.42 -32.66
N HIS A 120 -10.72 1.76 -33.77
CA HIS A 120 -9.34 1.65 -34.30
C HIS A 120 -8.80 3.02 -34.72
N ALA A 121 -9.62 3.88 -35.33
CA ALA A 121 -9.25 5.26 -35.64
C ALA A 121 -8.85 6.06 -34.38
N VAL A 122 -9.57 5.88 -33.28
CA VAL A 122 -9.25 6.55 -32.01
C VAL A 122 -8.00 5.93 -31.38
N TRP A 123 -7.84 4.61 -31.42
CA TRP A 123 -6.63 3.94 -30.97
C TRP A 123 -5.37 4.50 -31.63
N ARG A 124 -5.36 4.61 -32.96
CA ARG A 124 -4.25 5.18 -33.73
C ARG A 124 -4.02 6.65 -33.41
N ARG A 125 -5.08 7.45 -33.35
CA ARG A 125 -4.99 8.87 -32.99
C ARG A 125 -4.39 9.09 -31.60
N LEU A 126 -4.66 8.18 -30.67
CA LEU A 126 -4.15 8.25 -29.30
C LEU A 126 -2.75 7.64 -29.15
N ASP A 127 -2.18 7.01 -30.18
CA ASP A 127 -0.92 6.25 -30.10
C ASP A 127 -0.98 5.09 -29.07
N GLY A 128 -2.15 4.45 -28.94
CA GLY A 128 -2.33 3.29 -28.07
C GLY A 128 -2.07 3.55 -26.58
N PHE A 129 -1.54 2.56 -25.86
CA PHE A 129 -1.18 2.67 -24.44
C PHE A 129 0.15 3.43 -24.23
N ASP A 130 0.26 4.20 -23.14
CA ASP A 130 1.52 4.86 -22.77
C ASP A 130 2.57 3.80 -22.36
N PRO A 131 3.72 3.69 -23.05
CA PRO A 131 4.77 2.73 -22.70
C PRO A 131 5.38 2.92 -21.31
N ALA A 132 5.18 4.09 -20.69
CA ALA A 132 5.59 4.36 -19.31
C ALA A 132 4.61 3.77 -18.26
N LEU A 133 3.44 3.31 -18.69
CA LEU A 133 2.42 2.65 -17.89
C LEU A 133 2.22 1.22 -18.42
N PRO A 134 3.16 0.28 -18.17
CA PRO A 134 3.15 -1.02 -18.83
C PRO A 134 2.07 -1.98 -18.30
N VAL A 135 1.61 -1.77 -17.06
CA VAL A 135 0.80 -2.76 -16.32
C VAL A 135 -0.29 -2.12 -15.45
N VAL A 136 -0.01 -0.95 -14.87
CA VAL A 136 -0.94 -0.24 -13.99
C VAL A 136 -1.28 1.11 -14.60
N ASP A 137 -2.57 1.46 -14.54
CA ASP A 137 -3.14 2.69 -15.09
C ASP A 137 -3.03 2.83 -16.62
N ASP A 138 -2.67 1.78 -17.35
CA ASP A 138 -2.60 1.74 -18.81
C ASP A 138 -3.94 2.05 -19.49
N GLY A 139 -4.97 1.27 -19.19
CA GLY A 139 -6.33 1.52 -19.69
C GLY A 139 -7.00 2.74 -19.06
N LEU A 140 -6.56 3.15 -17.86
CA LEU A 140 -7.01 4.40 -17.24
C LEU A 140 -6.46 5.62 -17.97
N ASP A 141 -5.17 5.62 -18.30
CA ASP A 141 -4.51 6.69 -19.07
C ASP A 141 -5.09 6.78 -20.49
N LEU A 142 -5.24 5.64 -21.18
CA LEU A 142 -5.90 5.60 -22.49
C LEU A 142 -7.31 6.20 -22.42
N GLY A 143 -8.10 5.82 -21.41
CA GLY A 143 -9.44 6.37 -21.20
C GLY A 143 -9.44 7.88 -20.91
N MET A 144 -8.49 8.37 -20.12
CA MET A 144 -8.32 9.80 -19.85
C MET A 144 -7.91 10.57 -21.10
N ARG A 145 -7.00 10.04 -21.92
CA ARG A 145 -6.63 10.63 -23.22
C ARG A 145 -7.79 10.63 -24.21
N ALA A 146 -8.58 9.54 -24.28
CA ALA A 146 -9.79 9.49 -25.09
C ALA A 146 -10.82 10.57 -24.67
N ARG A 147 -11.02 10.74 -23.35
CA ARG A 147 -11.87 11.81 -22.78
C ARG A 147 -11.35 13.20 -23.12
N LEU A 148 -10.03 13.41 -23.04
CA LEU A 148 -9.41 14.68 -23.41
C LEU A 148 -9.52 14.97 -24.92
N ALA A 149 -9.54 13.93 -25.75
CA ALA A 149 -9.81 14.03 -27.18
C ALA A 149 -11.30 14.27 -27.52
N GLY A 150 -12.17 14.34 -26.51
CA GLY A 150 -13.60 14.60 -26.66
C GLY A 150 -14.48 13.36 -26.82
N HIS A 151 -13.91 12.16 -26.66
CA HIS A 151 -14.66 10.91 -26.73
C HIS A 151 -15.15 10.44 -25.36
N ARG A 152 -16.21 9.62 -25.34
CA ARG A 152 -16.68 8.93 -24.13
C ARG A 152 -16.00 7.58 -23.98
N VAL A 153 -15.90 7.16 -22.72
CA VAL A 153 -15.45 5.81 -22.32
C VAL A 153 -16.59 5.22 -21.51
N ILE A 154 -17.15 4.12 -22.02
CA ILE A 154 -18.36 3.53 -21.45
C ILE A 154 -18.09 2.17 -20.80
N ALA A 155 -18.78 1.94 -19.69
CA ALA A 155 -18.93 0.62 -19.08
C ALA A 155 -20.12 -0.09 -19.73
N VAL A 156 -19.99 -1.40 -19.97
CA VAL A 156 -21.05 -2.24 -20.53
C VAL A 156 -21.35 -3.39 -19.57
N PRO A 157 -22.31 -3.20 -18.62
CA PRO A 157 -22.60 -4.19 -17.58
C PRO A 157 -23.07 -5.54 -18.12
N SER A 158 -23.75 -5.55 -19.28
CA SER A 158 -24.23 -6.76 -19.96
C SER A 158 -23.12 -7.57 -20.65
N ALA A 159 -21.93 -6.98 -20.85
CA ALA A 159 -20.77 -7.68 -21.35
C ALA A 159 -19.91 -8.13 -20.17
N SER A 160 -19.78 -9.44 -19.96
CA SER A 160 -18.95 -9.99 -18.89
C SER A 160 -17.82 -10.87 -19.43
N MET A 161 -16.68 -10.84 -18.74
CA MET A 161 -15.56 -11.74 -19.03
C MET A 161 -15.00 -12.31 -17.73
N ARG A 162 -14.79 -13.63 -17.72
CA ARG A 162 -14.02 -14.28 -16.66
C ARG A 162 -12.58 -13.82 -16.74
N PHE A 163 -11.98 -13.50 -15.61
CA PHE A 163 -10.62 -12.97 -15.53
C PHE A 163 -9.89 -13.58 -14.34
N ALA A 164 -8.73 -14.20 -14.60
CA ALA A 164 -7.94 -14.83 -13.54
C ALA A 164 -7.03 -13.85 -12.79
N ASP A 165 -6.75 -12.66 -13.36
CA ASP A 165 -5.84 -11.65 -12.78
C ASP A 165 -4.46 -12.21 -12.46
N THR A 166 -3.91 -13.00 -13.40
CA THR A 166 -2.59 -13.63 -13.29
C THR A 166 -1.78 -13.51 -14.58
N GLY A 167 -2.36 -12.95 -15.64
CA GLY A 167 -1.72 -12.79 -16.94
C GLY A 167 -0.85 -11.54 -17.09
N VAL A 168 -0.51 -11.22 -18.34
CA VAL A 168 0.39 -10.10 -18.71
C VAL A 168 -0.24 -8.71 -18.55
N ALA A 169 -1.56 -8.64 -18.37
CA ALA A 169 -2.30 -7.39 -18.21
C ALA A 169 -2.73 -7.18 -16.76
N GLY A 170 -2.54 -5.95 -16.27
CA GLY A 170 -2.83 -5.61 -14.89
C GLY A 170 -1.77 -6.12 -13.91
N PRO A 171 -1.77 -5.60 -12.67
CA PRO A 171 -0.69 -5.86 -11.70
C PRO A 171 -0.64 -7.32 -11.18
N GLY A 172 -1.62 -8.15 -11.54
CA GLY A 172 -1.81 -9.50 -11.04
C GLY A 172 -2.32 -9.56 -9.59
N SER A 173 -2.81 -10.73 -9.21
CA SER A 173 -3.37 -11.02 -7.88
C SER A 173 -2.49 -11.95 -7.03
N GLU A 174 -1.32 -12.36 -7.54
CA GLU A 174 -0.49 -13.39 -6.91
C GLU A 174 -0.28 -13.19 -5.40
N PRO A 175 -0.51 -14.24 -4.58
CA PRO A 175 -0.24 -14.20 -3.15
C PRO A 175 1.24 -14.00 -2.84
N GLY A 176 1.52 -13.39 -1.68
CA GLY A 176 2.87 -13.32 -1.13
C GLY A 176 3.45 -11.91 -1.03
N GLY A 177 4.34 -11.74 -0.05
CA GLY A 177 4.90 -10.43 0.31
C GLY A 177 5.78 -9.81 -0.79
N ARG A 178 6.49 -10.62 -1.58
CA ARG A 178 7.32 -10.13 -2.70
C ARG A 178 6.45 -9.57 -3.82
N ALA A 179 5.45 -10.33 -4.27
CA ALA A 179 4.50 -9.91 -5.30
C ALA A 179 3.73 -8.65 -4.85
N ALA A 180 3.24 -8.61 -3.61
CA ALA A 180 2.57 -7.43 -3.06
C ALA A 180 3.46 -6.16 -3.05
N ARG A 181 4.74 -6.29 -2.71
CA ARG A 181 5.71 -5.17 -2.76
C ARG A 181 5.98 -4.71 -4.18
N HIS A 182 6.12 -5.65 -5.12
CA HIS A 182 6.31 -5.34 -6.53
C HIS A 182 5.10 -4.56 -7.09
N ARG A 183 3.88 -5.06 -6.87
CA ARG A 183 2.64 -4.36 -7.26
C ARG A 183 2.53 -2.96 -6.67
N ALA A 184 2.85 -2.82 -5.37
CA ALA A 184 2.85 -1.52 -4.71
C ALA A 184 3.86 -0.54 -5.34
N ARG A 185 5.06 -1.02 -5.70
CA ARG A 185 6.05 -0.21 -6.43
C ARG A 185 5.54 0.19 -7.81
N VAL A 186 5.06 -0.75 -8.63
CA VAL A 186 4.58 -0.46 -9.99
C VAL A 186 3.41 0.52 -9.96
N ALA A 187 2.43 0.31 -9.08
CA ALA A 187 1.32 1.24 -8.90
C ALA A 187 1.78 2.62 -8.42
N ARG A 188 2.83 2.67 -7.61
CA ARG A 188 3.44 3.93 -7.16
C ARG A 188 4.12 4.66 -8.31
N THR A 189 4.92 3.97 -9.13
CA THR A 189 5.56 4.52 -10.33
C THR A 189 4.51 5.09 -11.29
N ALA A 190 3.45 4.33 -11.58
CA ALA A 190 2.35 4.76 -12.45
C ALA A 190 1.67 6.04 -11.94
N TRP A 191 1.36 6.10 -10.63
CA TRP A 191 0.78 7.31 -10.02
C TRP A 191 1.71 8.53 -10.12
N LEU A 192 3.01 8.34 -9.89
CA LEU A 192 4.00 9.42 -9.93
C LEU A 192 4.20 9.94 -11.35
N HIS A 193 4.30 9.04 -12.34
CA HIS A 193 4.37 9.36 -13.76
C HIS A 193 3.15 10.18 -14.18
N ARG A 194 1.94 9.66 -13.91
CA ARG A 194 0.67 10.35 -14.23
C ARG A 194 0.54 11.71 -13.54
N ARG A 195 1.01 11.81 -12.30
CA ARG A 195 0.99 13.09 -11.58
C ARG A 195 1.85 14.15 -12.27
N LEU A 196 2.94 13.76 -12.93
CA LEU A 196 3.78 14.68 -13.69
C LEU A 196 3.29 14.89 -15.13
N SER A 197 2.69 13.89 -15.78
CA SER A 197 2.08 14.05 -17.11
C SER A 197 0.86 14.97 -17.07
N ASP A 198 0.03 14.85 -16.06
CA ASP A 198 -1.26 15.55 -15.96
C ASP A 198 -1.13 16.95 -15.33
N ALA A 199 0.00 17.23 -14.68
CA ALA A 199 0.22 18.50 -13.99
C ALA A 199 0.27 19.70 -14.96
N PRO A 200 -0.14 20.89 -14.52
CA PRO A 200 0.21 22.14 -15.21
C PRO A 200 1.73 22.25 -15.37
N VAL A 201 2.21 22.69 -16.55
CA VAL A 201 3.66 22.74 -16.88
C VAL A 201 4.47 23.48 -15.81
N ALA A 202 3.96 24.62 -15.32
CA ALA A 202 4.61 25.43 -14.30
C ALA A 202 4.82 24.71 -12.96
N LEU A 203 3.99 23.70 -12.65
CA LEU A 203 4.08 22.94 -11.40
C LEU A 203 4.91 21.67 -11.54
N VAL A 204 5.35 21.29 -12.75
CA VAL A 204 6.13 20.07 -12.98
C VAL A 204 7.47 20.10 -12.22
N PRO A 205 8.28 21.17 -12.25
CA PRO A 205 9.54 21.21 -11.50
C PRO A 205 9.31 21.07 -9.99
N LEU A 206 8.26 21.73 -9.46
CA LEU A 206 7.89 21.62 -8.05
C LEU A 206 7.50 20.19 -7.67
N HIS A 207 6.68 19.53 -8.48
CA HIS A 207 6.28 18.14 -8.23
C HIS A 207 7.45 17.18 -8.35
N TRP A 208 8.35 17.39 -9.31
CA TRP A 208 9.55 16.59 -9.51
C TRP A 208 10.51 16.72 -8.32
N LEU A 209 10.77 17.95 -7.84
CA LEU A 209 11.58 18.19 -6.64
C LEU A 209 10.93 17.60 -5.37
N ALA A 210 9.60 17.59 -5.31
CA ALA A 210 8.86 17.05 -4.17
C ALA A 210 8.83 15.50 -4.11
N LEU A 211 9.28 14.79 -5.15
CA LEU A 211 9.26 13.32 -5.19
C LEU A 211 10.01 12.68 -4.02
N LEU A 212 11.28 13.04 -3.81
CA LEU A 212 12.11 12.47 -2.75
C LEU A 212 11.69 12.92 -1.35
N PRO A 213 11.42 14.21 -1.07
CA PRO A 213 10.90 14.64 0.23
C PRO A 213 9.59 13.92 0.60
N ILE A 214 8.66 13.76 -0.36
CA ILE A 214 7.40 13.04 -0.10
C ILE A 214 7.67 11.55 0.11
N ALA A 215 8.60 10.94 -0.64
CA ALA A 215 8.99 9.54 -0.42
C ALA A 215 9.53 9.35 1.01
N LEU A 216 10.41 10.23 1.49
CA LEU A 216 10.95 10.20 2.85
C LEU A 216 9.84 10.29 3.92
N LEU A 217 8.93 11.25 3.79
CA LEU A 217 7.80 11.40 4.72
C LEU A 217 6.89 10.16 4.73
N ARG A 218 6.67 9.55 3.56
CA ARG A 218 5.90 8.31 3.45
C ARG A 218 6.63 7.12 4.06
N SER A 219 7.95 7.04 3.91
CA SER A 219 8.77 5.99 4.52
C SER A 219 8.72 6.06 6.05
N LEU A 220 8.74 7.27 6.63
CA LEU A 220 8.52 7.46 8.06
C LEU A 220 7.13 6.94 8.48
N ARG A 221 6.08 7.26 7.72
CA ARG A 221 4.74 6.70 7.96
C ARG A 221 4.73 5.16 7.86
N HIS A 222 5.44 4.58 6.90
CA HIS A 222 5.51 3.12 6.77
C HIS A 222 6.19 2.46 7.97
N LEU A 223 7.18 3.11 8.57
CA LEU A 223 7.79 2.68 9.83
C LEU A 223 6.78 2.75 10.98
N LEU A 224 6.03 3.85 11.11
CA LEU A 224 4.99 4.02 12.13
C LEU A 224 3.85 2.99 12.01
N VAL A 225 3.48 2.63 10.78
CA VAL A 225 2.41 1.64 10.49
C VAL A 225 2.98 0.20 10.42
N LYS A 226 4.22 -0.03 10.86
CA LYS A 226 4.87 -1.35 10.89
C LYS A 226 4.89 -2.08 9.53
N THR A 227 5.08 -1.33 8.45
CA THR A 227 5.20 -1.84 7.08
C THR A 227 6.55 -1.50 6.44
N PRO A 228 7.69 -1.78 7.10
CA PRO A 228 9.01 -1.33 6.63
C PRO A 228 9.38 -1.88 5.25
N GLY A 229 8.87 -3.06 4.87
CA GLY A 229 9.13 -3.66 3.56
C GLY A 229 8.61 -2.86 2.36
N SER A 230 7.76 -1.86 2.55
CA SER A 230 7.26 -0.99 1.47
C SER A 230 8.18 0.19 1.16
N ILE A 231 9.12 0.52 2.05
CA ILE A 231 10.02 1.68 1.93
C ILE A 231 10.88 1.62 0.66
N PRO A 232 11.53 0.49 0.30
CA PRO A 232 12.34 0.43 -0.91
C PRO A 232 11.53 0.69 -2.18
N GLY A 233 10.26 0.25 -2.21
CA GLY A 233 9.36 0.47 -3.34
C GLY A 233 9.00 1.95 -3.54
N GLU A 234 8.84 2.71 -2.45
CA GLU A 234 8.56 4.15 -2.51
C GLU A 234 9.72 4.94 -3.11
N PHE A 235 10.95 4.66 -2.67
CA PHE A 235 12.15 5.32 -3.22
C PHE A 235 12.46 4.86 -4.65
N ALA A 236 12.36 3.55 -4.93
CA ALA A 236 12.59 3.04 -6.28
C ALA A 236 11.63 3.68 -7.29
N ALA A 237 10.34 3.80 -6.96
CA ALA A 237 9.37 4.48 -7.81
C ALA A 237 9.69 5.98 -8.00
N ALA A 238 10.08 6.68 -6.93
CA ALA A 238 10.45 8.09 -7.01
C ALA A 238 11.68 8.32 -7.89
N ILE A 239 12.75 7.55 -7.67
CA ILE A 239 14.01 7.64 -8.43
C ILE A 239 13.76 7.29 -9.89
N GLU A 240 13.04 6.20 -10.16
CA GLU A 240 12.73 5.76 -11.53
C GLU A 240 12.02 6.86 -12.35
N VAL A 241 11.03 7.52 -11.75
CA VAL A 241 10.33 8.65 -12.39
C VAL A 241 11.24 9.87 -12.53
N MET A 242 12.10 10.15 -11.55
CA MET A 242 13.04 11.28 -11.62
C MET A 242 14.05 11.14 -12.75
N VAL A 243 14.59 9.94 -12.97
CA VAL A 243 15.63 9.66 -13.98
C VAL A 243 15.08 9.34 -15.36
N THR A 244 13.74 9.35 -15.54
CA THR A 244 13.10 9.12 -16.84
C THR A 244 12.26 10.31 -17.34
N PRO A 245 12.77 11.57 -17.31
CA PRO A 245 12.02 12.76 -17.71
C PRO A 245 11.52 12.69 -19.17
N GLN A 246 12.25 12.00 -20.04
CA GLN A 246 11.86 11.77 -21.43
C GLN A 246 10.51 11.04 -21.57
N ARG A 247 10.18 10.12 -20.65
CA ARG A 247 8.90 9.39 -20.68
C ARG A 247 7.75 10.33 -20.34
N ILE A 248 7.95 11.17 -19.33
CA ILE A 248 6.98 12.20 -18.94
C ILE A 248 6.77 13.19 -20.07
N LEU A 249 7.85 13.70 -20.69
CA LEU A 249 7.75 14.64 -21.82
C LEU A 249 7.01 14.04 -23.02
N ARG A 250 7.24 12.77 -23.35
CA ARG A 250 6.51 12.07 -24.42
C ARG A 250 5.02 11.96 -24.09
N SER A 251 4.68 11.49 -22.89
CA SER A 251 3.29 11.39 -22.43
C SER A 251 2.57 12.75 -22.46
N ARG A 252 3.26 13.82 -22.03
CA ARG A 252 2.73 15.19 -22.09
C ARG A 252 2.48 15.69 -23.51
N ARG A 253 3.38 15.37 -24.45
CA ARG A 253 3.20 15.72 -25.88
C ARG A 253 2.03 14.95 -26.46
N ALA A 254 1.98 13.64 -26.26
CA ALA A 254 0.86 12.80 -26.70
C ALA A 254 -0.50 13.32 -26.17
N ILE A 255 -0.56 13.74 -24.90
CA ILE A 255 -1.76 14.38 -24.34
C ILE A 255 -2.04 15.71 -25.04
N ALA A 256 -1.04 16.58 -25.20
CA ALA A 256 -1.22 17.90 -25.81
C ALA A 256 -1.71 17.81 -27.27
N ASP A 257 -1.21 16.84 -28.04
CA ASP A 257 -1.53 16.65 -29.45
C ASP A 257 -2.99 16.22 -29.68
N VAL A 258 -3.56 15.46 -28.75
CA VAL A 258 -4.95 14.94 -28.86
C VAL A 258 -5.97 15.76 -28.10
N LYS A 259 -5.54 16.64 -27.19
CA LYS A 259 -6.43 17.33 -26.25
C LYS A 259 -7.33 18.35 -26.95
N ALA A 260 -8.62 18.01 -27.03
CA ALA A 260 -9.70 18.87 -27.49
C ALA A 260 -10.45 19.56 -26.32
N VAL A 261 -10.53 18.93 -25.14
CA VAL A 261 -11.26 19.46 -23.97
C VAL A 261 -10.37 19.79 -22.78
N LYS A 262 -10.87 20.62 -21.86
CA LYS A 262 -10.16 21.00 -20.63
C LYS A 262 -10.19 19.86 -19.61
N TRP A 263 -9.15 19.80 -18.76
CA TRP A 263 -9.08 18.85 -17.64
C TRP A 263 -10.27 18.90 -16.68
N SER A 264 -10.95 20.06 -16.58
CA SER A 264 -12.16 20.23 -15.78
C SER A 264 -13.34 19.39 -16.28
N ALA A 265 -13.37 19.04 -17.57
CA ALA A 265 -14.42 18.17 -18.14
C ALA A 265 -14.40 16.75 -17.55
N LEU A 266 -13.27 16.31 -16.98
CA LEU A 266 -13.13 15.01 -16.34
C LEU A 266 -13.56 15.05 -14.87
N ALA A 267 -13.79 16.23 -14.28
CA ALA A 267 -14.11 16.37 -12.86
C ALA A 267 -15.35 15.59 -12.39
N PRO A 268 -16.45 15.50 -13.16
CA PRO A 268 -17.63 14.73 -12.76
C PRO A 268 -17.38 13.22 -12.65
N LEU A 269 -16.39 12.70 -13.37
CA LEU A 269 -16.04 11.27 -13.39
C LEU A 269 -15.04 10.90 -12.30
N ARG A 270 -14.55 11.87 -11.51
CA ARG A 270 -13.59 11.65 -10.43
C ARG A 270 -14.31 11.27 -9.15
N ILE A 271 -13.73 10.32 -8.42
CA ILE A 271 -14.26 9.93 -7.11
C ILE A 271 -14.15 11.12 -6.15
N ARG A 272 -15.28 11.43 -5.52
CA ARG A 272 -15.40 12.56 -4.61
C ARG A 272 -14.65 12.29 -3.30
N PRO A 273 -14.10 13.32 -2.62
CA PRO A 273 -13.30 13.11 -1.40
C PRO A 273 -14.06 12.46 -0.23
N ASP A 274 -15.36 12.71 -0.12
CA ASP A 274 -16.29 12.10 0.82
C ASP A 274 -16.40 10.59 0.59
N GLU A 275 -16.62 10.16 -0.65
CA GLU A 275 -16.65 8.74 -1.00
C GLU A 275 -15.31 8.05 -0.70
N VAL A 276 -14.18 8.71 -0.98
CA VAL A 276 -12.84 8.18 -0.62
C VAL A 276 -12.71 7.98 0.90
N ARG A 277 -13.32 8.85 1.71
CA ARG A 277 -13.30 8.74 3.18
C ARG A 277 -14.11 7.52 3.64
N VAL A 278 -15.31 7.35 3.09
CA VAL A 278 -16.20 6.21 3.39
C VAL A 278 -15.49 4.90 3.02
N ARG A 279 -14.97 4.78 1.79
CA ARG A 279 -14.22 3.58 1.36
C ARG A 279 -13.02 3.28 2.24
N ARG A 280 -12.32 4.30 2.74
CA ARG A 280 -11.19 4.13 3.68
C ARG A 280 -11.64 3.63 5.05
N GLN A 281 -12.77 4.11 5.56
CA GLN A 281 -13.35 3.65 6.82
C GLN A 281 -13.78 2.19 6.69
N GLN A 282 -14.54 1.84 5.64
CA GLN A 282 -14.95 0.46 5.35
C GLN A 282 -13.74 -0.48 5.21
N ALA A 283 -12.69 -0.06 4.48
CA ALA A 283 -11.48 -0.87 4.36
C ALA A 283 -10.72 -1.04 5.69
N ALA A 284 -10.75 -0.03 6.57
CA ALA A 284 -10.16 -0.13 7.90
C ALA A 284 -10.98 -1.06 8.81
N GLU A 285 -12.31 -1.00 8.73
CA GLU A 285 -13.22 -1.89 9.45
C GLU A 285 -13.09 -3.33 8.98
N ALA A 286 -13.06 -3.60 7.67
CA ALA A 286 -12.83 -4.92 7.12
C ALA A 286 -11.48 -5.51 7.58
N ARG A 287 -10.43 -4.68 7.67
CA ARG A 287 -9.13 -5.12 8.24
C ARG A 287 -9.25 -5.43 9.73
N ARG A 288 -9.98 -4.63 10.51
CA ARG A 288 -10.23 -4.89 11.93
C ARG A 288 -11.04 -6.16 12.13
N GLN A 289 -12.05 -6.42 11.30
CA GLN A 289 -12.85 -7.65 11.35
C GLN A 289 -11.99 -8.88 11.03
N ARG A 290 -11.17 -8.83 9.98
CA ARG A 290 -10.20 -9.90 9.68
C ARG A 290 -9.16 -10.10 10.79
N ALA A 291 -8.73 -9.01 11.43
CA ALA A 291 -7.83 -9.09 12.58
C ALA A 291 -8.53 -9.69 13.80
N ARG A 292 -9.79 -9.33 14.07
CA ARG A 292 -10.60 -9.90 15.17
C ARG A 292 -10.87 -11.38 14.98
N GLY A 293 -11.13 -11.84 13.76
CA GLY A 293 -11.22 -13.28 13.47
C GLY A 293 -9.92 -14.07 13.72
N ARG A 294 -8.81 -13.39 14.03
CA ARG A 294 -7.50 -14.00 14.35
C ARG A 294 -6.99 -13.65 15.76
N VAL A 295 -7.72 -12.82 16.48
CA VAL A 295 -7.42 -12.51 17.89
C VAL A 295 -8.61 -13.05 18.64
N ASP A 296 -8.55 -14.32 19.03
CA ASP A 296 -9.23 -14.72 20.26
C ASP A 296 -8.81 -13.69 21.30
N ASP A 297 -9.77 -12.93 21.82
CA ASP A 297 -9.52 -12.03 22.93
C ASP A 297 -8.76 -12.85 23.96
N LEU A 298 -7.48 -12.52 24.17
CA LEU A 298 -6.65 -13.21 25.14
C LEU A 298 -7.30 -12.91 26.49
N GLN A 299 -8.18 -13.80 26.94
CA GLN A 299 -8.82 -13.72 28.24
C GLN A 299 -7.74 -14.02 29.28
N PHE A 300 -6.79 -13.11 29.44
CA PHE A 300 -5.56 -13.25 30.23
C PHE A 300 -5.85 -13.79 31.63
N LEU A 301 -6.94 -13.32 32.25
CA LEU A 301 -7.40 -13.79 33.55
C LEU A 301 -8.04 -15.18 33.50
N GLN A 302 -8.79 -15.52 32.45
CA GLN A 302 -9.50 -16.82 32.33
C GLN A 302 -8.60 -17.95 31.79
N THR A 303 -7.49 -17.61 31.12
CA THR A 303 -6.58 -18.57 30.47
C THR A 303 -5.29 -18.83 31.26
N GLY A 304 -5.30 -18.53 32.57
CA GLY A 304 -4.20 -18.83 33.49
C GLY A 304 -3.05 -17.81 33.53
N GLY A 305 -3.08 -16.76 32.70
CA GLY A 305 -2.06 -15.70 32.72
C GLY A 305 -2.03 -14.94 34.04
N GLY A 306 -3.20 -14.76 34.69
CA GLY A 306 -3.29 -14.21 36.04
C GLY A 306 -2.54 -15.03 37.08
N TRP A 307 -2.56 -16.36 36.99
CA TRP A 307 -1.83 -17.25 37.90
C TRP A 307 -0.32 -17.22 37.66
N VAL A 308 0.11 -17.15 36.41
CA VAL A 308 1.54 -16.98 36.06
C VAL A 308 2.07 -15.65 36.60
N LEU A 309 1.31 -14.56 36.45
CA LEU A 309 1.68 -13.27 37.02
C LEU A 309 1.75 -13.33 38.55
N LEU A 310 0.75 -13.92 39.20
CA LEU A 310 0.73 -14.04 40.66
C LEU A 310 1.88 -14.91 41.18
N ALA A 311 2.15 -16.05 40.55
CA ALA A 311 3.24 -16.94 40.90
C ALA A 311 4.62 -16.29 40.71
N THR A 312 4.81 -15.56 39.61
CA THR A 312 6.08 -14.86 39.33
C THR A 312 6.29 -13.64 40.24
N VAL A 313 5.23 -12.93 40.62
CA VAL A 313 5.28 -11.89 41.66
C VAL A 313 5.64 -12.50 43.01
N ALA A 314 4.96 -13.57 43.42
CA ALA A 314 5.26 -14.26 44.68
C ALA A 314 6.70 -14.78 44.71
N LEU A 315 7.15 -15.43 43.63
CA LEU A 315 8.52 -15.91 43.49
C LEU A 315 9.53 -14.77 43.57
N SER A 316 9.25 -13.64 42.92
CA SER A 316 10.11 -12.46 42.97
C SER A 316 10.25 -11.91 44.39
N VAL A 317 9.13 -11.76 45.11
CA VAL A 317 9.13 -11.29 46.50
C VAL A 317 9.90 -12.27 47.40
N ILE A 318 9.72 -13.58 47.24
CA ILE A 318 10.42 -14.60 48.04
C ILE A 318 11.93 -14.55 47.77
N LEU A 319 12.33 -14.55 46.50
CA LEU A 319 13.74 -14.60 46.10
C LEU A 319 14.49 -13.32 46.49
N PHE A 320 13.82 -12.16 46.43
CA PHE A 320 14.39 -10.87 46.76
C PHE A 320 13.98 -10.33 48.15
N ALA A 321 13.34 -11.15 49.00
CA ALA A 321 12.95 -10.76 50.36
C ALA A 321 14.12 -10.21 51.21
N PRO A 322 15.35 -10.78 51.14
CA PRO A 322 16.49 -10.22 51.87
C PRO A 322 16.88 -8.82 51.38
N LEU A 323 16.74 -8.54 50.08
CA LEU A 323 17.04 -7.23 49.49
C LEU A 323 15.98 -6.18 49.84
N LEU A 324 14.72 -6.60 49.96
CA LEU A 324 13.63 -5.76 50.46
C LEU A 324 13.87 -5.38 51.92
N ALA A 325 14.35 -6.31 52.74
CA ALA A 325 14.65 -6.08 54.14
C ALA A 325 15.87 -5.17 54.34
N SER A 326 16.86 -5.21 53.44
CA SER A 326 18.04 -4.34 53.50
C SER A 326 17.82 -2.92 52.96
N GLY A 327 16.67 -2.64 52.33
CA GLY A 327 16.31 -1.31 51.83
C GLY A 327 17.16 -0.80 50.66
N GLY A 328 18.06 -1.64 50.11
CA GLY A 328 18.96 -1.27 49.02
C GLY A 328 19.70 -2.48 48.45
N ILE A 329 20.16 -2.35 47.20
CA ILE A 329 21.04 -3.31 46.54
C ILE A 329 22.48 -2.86 46.79
N SER A 330 23.24 -3.60 47.60
CA SER A 330 24.64 -3.32 47.87
C SER A 330 25.47 -4.60 47.89
N GLY A 331 26.61 -4.63 47.16
CA GLY A 331 27.55 -5.76 47.21
C GLY A 331 28.48 -5.87 46.00
N GLY A 332 29.70 -6.38 46.22
CA GLY A 332 30.72 -6.78 45.22
C GLY A 332 31.34 -5.64 44.39
N GLY A 333 30.49 -4.89 43.69
CA GLY A 333 30.82 -3.72 42.86
C GLY A 333 29.62 -2.81 42.57
N LEU A 334 28.45 -3.09 43.14
CA LEU A 334 27.25 -2.26 43.04
C LEU A 334 27.21 -1.28 44.22
N LEU A 335 27.49 -0.02 43.92
CA LEU A 335 27.33 1.10 44.85
C LEU A 335 25.87 1.59 44.81
N PRO A 336 25.31 2.01 45.96
CA PRO A 336 24.00 2.66 45.98
C PRO A 336 24.02 3.94 45.12
N LEU A 337 22.86 4.29 44.57
CA LEU A 337 22.72 5.55 43.84
C LEU A 337 22.84 6.72 44.82
N SER A 338 23.29 7.87 44.33
CA SER A 338 23.32 9.09 45.13
C SER A 338 21.93 9.43 45.65
N ASP A 339 21.83 9.77 46.94
CA ASP A 339 20.55 10.07 47.60
C ASP A 339 19.86 11.32 47.03
N ASP A 340 20.66 12.25 46.47
CA ASP A 340 20.19 13.49 45.86
C ASP A 340 20.14 13.43 44.32
N LEU A 341 19.01 13.86 43.75
CA LEU A 341 18.82 14.02 42.30
C LEU A 341 19.89 14.88 41.63
N ALA A 342 20.27 15.98 42.27
CA ALA A 342 21.27 16.91 41.74
C ALA A 342 22.65 16.24 41.63
N SER A 343 23.01 15.39 42.59
CA SER A 343 24.26 14.64 42.61
C SER A 343 24.23 13.49 41.59
N LEU A 344 23.09 12.84 41.43
CA LEU A 344 22.84 11.79 40.45
C LEU A 344 22.97 12.29 38.99
N TRP A 345 22.38 13.45 38.67
CA TRP A 345 22.55 14.08 37.35
C TRP A 345 23.96 14.66 37.13
N ARG A 346 24.60 15.16 38.20
CA ARG A 346 26.01 15.60 38.14
C ARG A 346 26.94 14.42 37.82
N ASN A 347 26.69 13.26 38.43
CA ASN A 347 27.44 12.03 38.17
C ASN A 347 27.20 11.45 36.77
N ALA A 348 26.03 11.72 36.16
CA ALA A 348 25.71 11.38 34.77
C ALA A 348 26.23 12.41 33.74
N SER A 349 26.66 13.59 34.19
CA SER A 349 27.23 14.65 33.35
C SER A 349 28.75 14.55 33.23
N ALA A 350 29.36 15.33 32.32
CA ALA A 350 30.82 15.39 32.22
C ALA A 350 31.42 16.03 33.49
N GLY A 351 32.44 15.40 34.06
CA GLY A 351 33.02 15.84 35.34
C GLY A 351 34.30 15.10 35.71
N TRP A 352 34.85 15.43 36.88
CA TRP A 352 36.03 14.78 37.44
C TRP A 352 35.75 13.32 37.80
N ARG A 353 36.68 12.41 37.49
CA ARG A 353 36.58 10.97 37.72
C ARG A 353 37.84 10.47 38.41
N ASP A 354 37.67 9.85 39.57
CA ASP A 354 38.76 9.26 40.35
C ASP A 354 39.13 7.85 39.82
N ILE A 355 39.47 7.77 38.54
CA ILE A 355 40.02 6.57 37.91
C ILE A 355 41.50 6.82 37.64
N GLY A 356 42.38 6.05 38.27
CA GLY A 356 43.83 6.28 38.20
C GLY A 356 44.25 7.57 38.91
N GLY A 357 44.92 8.49 38.20
CA GLY A 357 45.38 9.78 38.73
C GLY A 357 44.33 10.91 38.68
N GLY A 358 43.10 10.61 38.29
CA GLY A 358 42.03 11.59 38.12
C GLY A 358 42.00 12.23 36.73
N PHE A 359 40.83 12.26 36.08
CA PHE A 359 40.64 12.98 34.80
C PHE A 359 39.24 13.57 34.68
N VAL A 360 39.09 14.63 33.87
CA VAL A 360 37.78 15.19 33.51
C VAL A 360 37.30 14.52 32.22
N GLY A 361 36.14 13.88 32.28
CA GLY A 361 35.58 13.15 31.13
C GLY A 361 34.06 13.02 31.16
N ALA A 362 33.50 12.61 30.02
CA ALA A 362 32.10 12.25 29.93
C ALA A 362 31.80 11.03 30.83
N ALA A 363 30.63 11.02 31.46
CA ALA A 363 30.16 9.86 32.21
C ALA A 363 29.97 8.65 31.28
N ASP A 364 30.00 7.44 31.86
CA ASP A 364 29.46 6.25 31.20
C ASP A 364 28.02 6.55 30.73
N PRO A 365 27.67 6.34 29.45
CA PRO A 365 26.29 6.49 28.96
C PRO A 365 25.24 5.76 29.83
N PHE A 366 25.63 4.66 30.49
CA PHE A 366 24.76 3.94 31.42
C PHE A 366 24.40 4.76 32.67
N ALA A 367 25.27 5.67 33.14
CA ALA A 367 24.96 6.59 34.23
C ALA A 367 23.79 7.53 33.89
N GLY A 368 23.62 7.88 32.60
CA GLY A 368 22.45 8.61 32.13
C GLY A 368 21.15 7.81 32.25
N VAL A 369 21.20 6.50 31.98
CA VAL A 369 20.06 5.60 32.17
C VAL A 369 19.70 5.49 33.64
N LEU A 370 20.70 5.30 34.52
CA LEU A 370 20.51 5.29 35.96
C LEU A 370 19.97 6.62 36.49
N ALA A 371 20.38 7.75 35.90
CA ALA A 371 19.88 9.06 36.28
C ALA A 371 18.39 9.25 35.95
N VAL A 372 17.96 8.78 34.77
CA VAL A 372 16.55 8.79 34.37
C VAL A 372 15.72 7.86 35.26
N LEU A 373 16.22 6.65 35.54
CA LEU A 373 15.53 5.69 36.41
C LEU A 373 15.42 6.20 37.85
N GLY A 374 16.51 6.73 38.42
CA GLY A 374 16.53 7.32 39.75
C GLY A 374 15.62 8.55 39.86
N SER A 375 15.46 9.31 38.78
CA SER A 375 14.53 10.45 38.72
C SER A 375 13.06 10.04 38.88
N ALA A 376 12.69 8.81 38.50
CA ALA A 376 11.34 8.28 38.70
C ALA A 376 11.03 7.95 40.18
N SER A 377 12.08 7.73 40.99
CA SER A 377 11.99 7.50 42.44
C SER A 377 12.74 8.59 43.20
N PHE A 378 12.40 9.85 42.94
CA PHE A 378 13.12 11.02 43.47
C PHE A 378 13.27 11.07 45.00
N TRP A 379 12.42 10.38 45.75
CA TRP A 379 12.48 10.27 47.20
C TRP A 379 13.42 9.16 47.72
N ASN A 380 13.76 8.19 46.86
CA ASN A 380 14.74 7.14 47.13
C ASN A 380 15.24 6.57 45.78
N PRO A 381 16.27 7.16 45.17
CA PRO A 381 16.76 6.74 43.85
C PRO A 381 17.20 5.27 43.81
N THR A 382 17.74 4.75 44.91
CA THR A 382 18.13 3.34 45.05
C THR A 382 16.91 2.38 45.02
N ALA A 383 15.73 2.85 45.44
CA ALA A 383 14.49 2.07 45.35
C ALA A 383 14.04 1.81 43.90
N ALA A 384 14.42 2.67 42.93
CA ALA A 384 14.14 2.42 41.51
C ALA A 384 14.82 1.14 41.02
N LEU A 385 16.05 0.88 41.46
CA LEU A 385 16.79 -0.34 41.14
C LEU A 385 16.15 -1.56 41.79
N LEU A 386 15.78 -1.48 43.07
CA LEU A 386 15.02 -2.55 43.75
C LEU A 386 13.73 -2.88 43.02
N GLY A 387 12.95 -1.86 42.63
CA GLY A 387 11.73 -2.03 41.86
C GLY A 387 11.98 -2.73 40.52
N LEU A 388 13.05 -2.37 39.81
CA LEU A 388 13.43 -3.01 38.56
C LEU A 388 13.74 -4.50 38.75
N TRP A 389 14.50 -4.86 39.80
CA TRP A 389 14.83 -6.25 40.12
C TRP A 389 13.58 -7.06 40.51
N LEU A 390 12.69 -6.47 41.31
CA LEU A 390 11.43 -7.09 41.70
C LEU A 390 10.48 -7.30 40.52
N LEU A 391 10.48 -6.38 39.55
CA LEU A 391 9.65 -6.47 38.36
C LEU A 391 10.25 -7.36 37.27
N ALA A 392 11.55 -7.65 37.31
CA ALA A 392 12.21 -8.45 36.28
C ALA A 392 11.57 -9.83 36.10
N ILE A 393 11.32 -10.55 37.19
CA ILE A 393 10.71 -11.90 37.16
C ILE A 393 9.24 -11.85 36.67
N PRO A 394 8.36 -10.98 37.21
CA PRO A 394 6.99 -10.80 36.70
C PRO A 394 6.92 -10.39 35.22
N LEU A 395 7.77 -9.46 34.78
CA LEU A 395 7.81 -9.01 33.38
C LEU A 395 8.28 -10.13 32.45
N SER A 396 9.27 -10.92 32.88
CA SER A 396 9.70 -12.12 32.16
C SER A 396 8.58 -13.17 32.07
N GLY A 397 7.85 -13.40 33.16
CA GLY A 397 6.70 -14.29 33.21
C GLY A 397 5.58 -13.87 32.24
N LEU A 398 5.22 -12.58 32.24
CA LEU A 398 4.26 -12.02 31.30
C LEU A 398 4.73 -12.16 29.86
N GLY A 399 5.99 -11.84 29.58
CA GLY A 399 6.59 -11.97 28.25
C GLY A 399 6.56 -13.42 27.75
N GLY A 400 6.94 -14.37 28.60
CA GLY A 400 6.89 -15.81 28.32
C GLY A 400 5.47 -16.29 28.03
N TRP A 401 4.49 -15.88 28.85
CA TRP A 401 3.09 -16.24 28.66
C TRP A 401 2.51 -15.69 27.35
N PHE A 402 2.79 -14.42 26.99
CA PHE A 402 2.35 -13.85 25.72
C PHE A 402 3.02 -14.50 24.50
N ALA A 403 4.27 -14.98 24.65
CA ALA A 403 4.93 -15.76 23.61
C ALA A 403 4.28 -17.14 23.46
N ALA A 404 4.03 -17.84 24.57
CA ALA A 404 3.35 -19.13 24.57
C ALA A 404 1.93 -19.05 24.02
N SER A 405 1.20 -17.96 24.30
CA SER A 405 -0.15 -17.75 23.77
C SER A 405 -0.21 -17.60 22.24
N ARG A 406 0.93 -17.36 21.58
CA ARG A 406 1.05 -17.35 20.12
C ARG A 406 1.39 -18.73 19.54
N LEU A 407 1.87 -19.66 20.36
CA LEU A 407 2.31 -20.99 19.95
C LEU A 407 1.27 -22.08 20.23
N THR A 408 0.44 -21.91 21.26
CA THR A 408 -0.55 -22.92 21.66
C THR A 408 -1.86 -22.31 22.12
N GLU A 409 -2.97 -22.98 21.82
CA GLU A 409 -4.33 -22.63 22.26
C GLU A 409 -4.69 -23.25 23.62
N ARG A 410 -3.95 -24.28 24.06
CA ARG A 410 -4.23 -24.97 25.33
C ARG A 410 -3.68 -24.20 26.52
N ALA A 411 -4.55 -23.79 27.44
CA ALA A 411 -4.20 -23.03 28.64
C ALA A 411 -3.12 -23.72 29.52
N SER A 412 -3.18 -25.04 29.67
CA SER A 412 -2.19 -25.80 30.46
C SER A 412 -0.77 -25.73 29.90
N LEU A 413 -0.62 -25.67 28.57
CA LEU A 413 0.67 -25.57 27.89
C LEU A 413 1.23 -24.13 27.88
N ARG A 414 0.43 -23.12 28.25
CA ARG A 414 0.88 -21.73 28.37
C ARG A 414 1.47 -21.41 29.74
N VAL A 415 1.22 -22.28 30.72
CA VAL A 415 1.60 -22.11 32.14
C VAL A 415 2.84 -22.94 32.50
N LEU A 416 3.10 -24.04 31.76
CA LEU A 416 4.37 -24.79 31.77
C LEU A 416 5.49 -23.94 31.17
#